data_AF-W1YKI7-F1
#
_entry.id   AF-W1YKI7-F1
#
_cell.length_a   1.000
_cell.length_b   1.000
_cell.length_c   1.000
_cell.angle_alpha   90.00
_cell.angle_beta   90.00
_cell.angle_gamma   90.00
#
_symmetry.space_group_name_H-M   'P 1'
#
loop_
_entity.id
_entity.type
_entity.pdbx_description
1 polymer ?
#
loop_
_entity_poly.entity_id
_entity_poly.type
_entity_poly.pdbx_seq_one_letter_code
_entity_poly.pdbx_strand_id
1 'polypeptide(L)' 'PNGEQTVVDMIRAGLIDMVINTPGTSGARADGYEIRTATTAADKPIITTMSQFQAAVQAIEATRDRS' A
#
# COMPACT_ATOMS: atom_id res chain seq x y z
N PRO A 1 -19.61 4.96 8.66
CA PRO A 1 -19.67 5.05 7.18
C PRO A 1 -20.81 5.98 6.75
N ASN A 2 -20.50 7.27 6.60
CA ASN A 2 -21.46 8.34 6.30
C ASN A 2 -21.38 8.79 4.83
N GLY A 3 -21.15 7.86 3.90
CA GLY A 3 -20.96 8.16 2.47
C GLY A 3 -19.55 8.63 2.10
N GLU A 4 -18.60 8.59 3.02
CA GLU A 4 -17.18 8.84 2.73
C GLU A 4 -16.58 7.68 1.92
N GLN A 5 -15.80 8.02 0.91
CA GLN A 5 -15.10 7.06 0.04
C GLN A 5 -14.11 6.23 0.88
N THR A 6 -14.16 4.90 0.77
CA THR A 6 -13.24 4.02 1.50
C THR A 6 -11.88 3.94 0.78
N VAL A 7 -10.85 3.44 1.47
CA VAL A 7 -9.54 3.15 0.84
C VAL A 7 -9.67 2.17 -0.33
N VAL A 8 -10.54 1.17 -0.19
CA VAL A 8 -10.81 0.19 -1.27
C VAL A 8 -11.43 0.89 -2.48
N ASP A 9 -12.35 1.84 -2.27
CA ASP A 9 -12.95 2.61 -3.36
C ASP A 9 -11.94 3.53 -4.03
N MET A 10 -11.04 4.15 -3.28
CA MET A 10 -9.96 4.98 -3.83
C MET A 10 -8.97 4.16 -4.68
N ILE A 11 -8.61 2.95 -4.25
CA ILE A 11 -7.77 2.02 -5.03
C ILE A 11 -8.46 1.68 -6.35
N ARG A 12 -9.74 1.28 -6.29
CA ARG A 12 -10.53 0.91 -7.49
C ARG A 12 -10.72 2.08 -8.45
N ALA A 13 -10.84 3.31 -7.92
CA ALA A 13 -10.92 4.52 -8.73
C ALA A 13 -9.58 4.96 -9.31
N GLY A 14 -8.47 4.26 -9.01
CA GLY A 14 -7.13 4.63 -9.47
C GLY A 14 -6.57 5.88 -8.80
N LEU A 15 -7.17 6.33 -7.70
CA LEU A 15 -6.73 7.50 -6.93
C LEU A 15 -5.54 7.19 -6.00
N ILE A 16 -5.18 5.91 -5.87
CA ILE A 16 -4.04 5.44 -5.10
C ILE A 16 -3.09 4.71 -6.04
N ASP A 17 -1.84 5.20 -6.08
CA ASP A 17 -0.78 4.60 -6.90
C ASP A 17 0.00 3.51 -6.19
N MET A 18 -0.01 3.48 -4.86
CA MET A 18 0.73 2.52 -4.06
C MET A 18 0.13 2.42 -2.65
N VAL A 19 0.21 1.23 -2.05
CA VAL A 19 -0.21 0.99 -0.66
C VAL A 19 0.96 0.55 0.21
N ILE A 20 1.06 1.16 1.40
CA ILE A 20 1.91 0.68 2.50
C ILE A 20 0.99 0.22 3.62
N ASN A 21 0.88 -1.11 3.79
CA ASN A 21 0.02 -1.73 4.79
C ASN A 21 0.87 -2.33 5.91
N THR A 22 1.25 -1.50 6.88
CA THR A 22 2.08 -1.92 8.02
C THR A 22 1.22 -2.60 9.09
N PRO A 23 1.28 -3.93 9.29
CA PRO A 23 0.42 -4.60 10.26
C PRO A 23 0.89 -4.28 11.68
N GLY A 24 0.17 -3.38 12.38
CA GLY A 24 0.52 -2.94 13.73
C GLY A 24 -0.47 -3.34 14.84
N THR A 25 -1.75 -3.54 14.55
CA THR A 25 -2.77 -3.76 15.60
C THR A 25 -3.89 -4.71 15.16
N SER A 26 -4.43 -5.46 16.11
CA SER A 26 -5.36 -6.60 15.94
C SER A 26 -6.69 -6.28 15.26
N GLY A 27 -7.11 -5.00 15.21
CA GLY A 27 -8.31 -4.53 14.51
C GLY A 27 -8.16 -4.42 12.99
N ALA A 28 -6.94 -4.47 12.46
CA ALA A 28 -6.63 -4.22 11.05
C ALA A 28 -6.72 -5.46 10.12
N ARG A 29 -7.21 -6.61 10.61
CA ARG A 29 -7.11 -7.87 9.85
C ARG A 29 -8.11 -7.97 8.70
N ALA A 30 -9.37 -7.58 8.93
CA ALA A 30 -10.42 -7.63 7.91
C ALA A 30 -10.16 -6.58 6.82
N ASP A 31 -10.05 -5.31 7.20
CA ASP A 31 -9.74 -4.20 6.28
C ASP A 31 -8.40 -4.42 5.56
N GLY A 32 -7.40 -4.99 6.25
CA GLY A 32 -6.12 -5.32 5.65
C GLY A 32 -6.20 -6.38 4.55
N TYR A 33 -7.15 -7.34 4.61
CA TYR A 33 -7.35 -8.33 3.56
C TYR A 33 -8.01 -7.69 2.33
N GLU A 34 -9.04 -6.86 2.54
CA GLU A 34 -9.74 -6.18 1.45
C GLU A 34 -8.81 -5.20 0.72
N ILE A 35 -8.01 -4.42 1.45
CA ILE A 35 -7.01 -3.51 0.88
C ILE A 35 -5.97 -4.29 0.06
N ARG A 36 -5.42 -5.39 0.60
CA ARG A 36 -4.45 -6.22 -0.15
C ARG A 36 -5.07 -6.76 -1.44
N THR A 37 -6.28 -7.30 -1.35
CA THR A 37 -6.99 -7.87 -2.51
C THR A 37 -7.27 -6.80 -3.56
N ALA A 38 -7.78 -5.63 -3.15
CA ALA A 38 -8.06 -4.52 -4.05
C ALA A 38 -6.79 -3.97 -4.72
N THR A 39 -5.70 -3.84 -3.97
CA THR A 39 -4.42 -3.33 -4.49
C THR A 39 -3.84 -4.27 -5.55
N THR A 40 -3.80 -5.58 -5.26
CA THR A 40 -3.35 -6.59 -6.24
C THR A 40 -4.25 -6.62 -7.46
N ALA A 41 -5.58 -6.55 -7.29
CA ALA A 41 -6.53 -6.55 -8.41
C ALA A 41 -6.40 -5.29 -9.30
N ALA A 42 -5.96 -4.17 -8.74
CA ALA A 42 -5.70 -2.93 -9.46
C ALA A 42 -4.28 -2.85 -10.06
N ASP A 43 -3.48 -3.91 -9.97
CA ASP A 43 -2.08 -3.96 -10.39
C ASP A 43 -1.23 -2.82 -9.81
N LYS A 44 -1.49 -2.48 -8.54
CA LYS A 44 -0.75 -1.45 -7.81
C LYS A 44 0.29 -2.09 -6.87
N PRO A 45 1.45 -1.45 -6.65
CA PRO A 45 2.44 -1.94 -5.68
C PRO A 45 1.90 -1.94 -4.26
N ILE A 46 2.27 -2.97 -3.49
CA ILE A 46 1.96 -3.07 -2.06
C ILE A 46 3.18 -3.48 -1.25
N ILE A 47 3.41 -2.77 -0.15
CA ILE A 47 4.44 -3.10 0.85
C ILE A 47 3.76 -3.43 2.17
N THR A 48 4.14 -4.56 2.79
CA THR A 48 3.48 -5.06 4.00
C THR A 48 4.36 -5.02 5.24
N THR A 49 5.63 -4.62 5.12
CA THR A 49 6.54 -4.44 6.26
C THR A 49 7.34 -3.15 6.15
N MET A 50 7.70 -2.57 7.30
CA MET A 50 8.59 -1.41 7.32
C MET A 50 9.99 -1.75 6.78
N SER A 51 10.47 -2.98 6.99
CA SER A 51 11.77 -3.40 6.47
C SER A 51 11.80 -3.45 4.95
N GLN A 52 10.73 -3.93 4.30
CA GLN A 52 10.58 -3.88 2.85
C GLN A 52 10.56 -2.44 2.34
N PHE A 53 9.85 -1.55 3.04
CA PHE A 53 9.80 -0.13 2.66
C PHE A 53 11.19 0.52 2.73
N GLN A 54 11.93 0.30 3.83
CA GLN A 54 13.29 0.81 3.99
C GLN A 54 14.23 0.29 2.89
N ALA A 55 14.15 -1.00 2.54
CA ALA A 55 14.94 -1.57 1.47
C ALA A 55 14.60 -0.94 0.10
N ALA A 56 13.32 -0.69 -0.17
CA ALA A 56 12.89 -0.02 -1.39
C ALA A 56 13.42 1.42 -1.49
N VAL A 57 13.38 2.18 -0.39
CA VAL A 57 13.95 3.53 -0.33
C VAL A 57 15.45 3.52 -0.63
N GLN A 58 16.22 2.65 0.04
CA GLN A 58 17.66 2.54 -0.19
C GLN A 58 18.00 2.17 -1.64
N ALA A 59 17.22 1.29 -2.28
CA ALA A 59 17.41 0.93 -3.69
C ALA A 59 17.16 2.11 -4.64
N ILE A 60 16.16 2.95 -4.35
CA ILE A 60 15.86 4.16 -5.13
C ILE A 60 17.00 5.17 -4.99
N GLU A 61 17.45 5.43 -3.76
CA GLU A 61 18.57 6.35 -3.47
C GLU A 61 19.84 5.91 -4.20
N ALA A 62 20.22 4.63 -4.07
CA ALA A 62 21.39 4.10 -4.75
C ALA A 62 21.31 4.18 -6.29
N THR A 63 20.10 4.15 -6.86
CA THR A 63 19.89 4.30 -8.31
C THR A 63 20.05 5.74 -8.76
N ARG A 64 19.60 6.71 -7.93
CA ARG A 64 19.76 8.14 -8.19
C ARG A 64 21.23 8.57 -8.09
N ASP A 65 21.97 8.03 -7.12
CA ASP A 65 23.39 8.36 -6.92
C ASP A 65 24.30 7.86 -8.06
N ARG A 66 23.82 6.89 -8.86
CA ARG A 66 24.55 6.36 -10.03
C ARG A 66 24.27 7.12 -11.34
N SER A 67 23.43 8.15 -11.30
CA SER A 67 23.03 8.97 -12.46
C SER A 67 23.69 10.35 -12.42
#